data_AF-A0A8I3AAE0-F1
#
_entry.id   AF-A0A8I3AAE0-F1
#
_cell.length_a   1.000
_cell.length_b   1.000
_cell.length_c   1.000
_cell.angle_alpha   90.00
_cell.angle_beta   90.00
_cell.angle_gamma   90.00
#
_symmetry.space_group_name_H-M   'P 1'
#
loop_
_entity.id
_entity.type
_entity.pdbx_description
1 polymer ?
#
loop_
_entity_poly.entity_id
_entity_poly.type
_entity_poly.pdbx_seq_one_letter_code
_entity_poly.pdbx_strand_id
1 'polypeptide(L)' 'MSASKDSYYQHIAQHVFTNDRDPVVRQAYSADPLLFVKTIKGRFAKLKTKYNTFNKELGYSGAGITVEQMLVRRSQ' A
#
# COMPACT_ATOMS: atom_id res chain seq x y z
N MET A 1 -3.70 -22.66 11.18
CA MET A 1 -4.61 -22.22 10.09
C MET A 1 -3.95 -21.06 9.36
N SER A 2 -3.53 -21.23 8.11
CA SER A 2 -3.03 -20.11 7.30
C SER A 2 -4.21 -19.23 6.94
N ALA A 3 -4.33 -18.07 7.59
CA ALA A 3 -5.29 -17.06 7.19
C ALA A 3 -5.07 -16.79 5.69
N SER A 4 -6.08 -17.04 4.86
CA SER A 4 -6.01 -16.75 3.41
C SER A 4 -5.52 -15.32 3.23
N LYS A 5 -4.66 -15.02 2.23
CA LYS A 5 -4.20 -13.65 1.96
C LYS A 5 -5.37 -12.66 1.82
N ASP A 6 -6.55 -13.15 1.46
CA ASP A 6 -7.76 -12.32 1.35
C ASP A 6 -8.37 -11.95 2.71
N SER A 7 -8.14 -12.74 3.76
CA SER A 7 -8.57 -12.42 5.14
C SER A 7 -7.92 -11.15 5.69
N TYR A 8 -6.68 -10.85 5.27
CA TYR A 8 -6.00 -9.61 5.65
C TYR A 8 -6.75 -8.38 5.11
N TYR A 9 -7.17 -8.42 3.84
CA TYR A 9 -7.91 -7.31 3.24
C TYR A 9 -9.33 -7.20 3.81
N GLN A 10 -9.94 -8.32 4.21
CA GLN A 10 -11.21 -8.33 4.95
C GLN A 10 -11.08 -7.62 6.30
N HIS A 11 -10.05 -7.90 7.09
CA HIS A 11 -9.84 -7.21 8.36
C HIS A 11 -9.62 -5.71 8.18
N ILE A 12 -8.84 -5.29 7.17
CA ILE A 12 -8.68 -3.87 6.87
C ILE A 12 -10.03 -3.24 6.50
N ALA A 13 -10.78 -3.87 5.60
CA ALA A 13 -12.09 -3.37 5.18
C ALA A 13 -13.02 -3.18 6.39
N GLN A 14 -13.05 -4.17 7.27
CA GLN A 14 -13.81 -4.12 8.51
C GLN A 14 -13.38 -2.95 9.40
N HIS A 15 -12.09 -2.79 9.69
CA HIS A 15 -11.63 -1.72 10.57
C HIS A 15 -11.85 -0.31 9.99
N VAL A 16 -11.77 -0.16 8.67
CA VAL A 16 -11.95 1.13 7.99
C VAL A 16 -13.43 1.50 7.87
N PHE A 17 -14.25 0.58 7.34
CA PHE A 17 -15.60 0.94 6.88
C PHE A 17 -16.71 0.68 7.89
N THR A 18 -16.50 -0.17 8.91
CA THR A 18 -17.51 -0.41 9.95
C THR A 18 -17.79 0.86 10.77
N ASN A 19 -16.76 1.68 10.99
CA ASN A 19 -16.85 2.89 11.79
C ASN A 19 -16.58 4.15 10.95
N ASP A 20 -16.82 4.09 9.63
CA ASP A 20 -16.64 5.25 8.77
C ASP A 20 -17.51 6.41 9.27
N ARG A 21 -17.05 7.65 9.08
CA ARG A 21 -17.81 8.83 9.50
C ARG A 21 -19.06 9.01 8.63
N ASP A 22 -18.97 8.63 7.36
CA ASP A 22 -20.09 8.71 6.42
C ASP A 22 -21.08 7.54 6.63
N PRO A 23 -22.34 7.81 7.03
CA PRO A 23 -23.36 6.78 7.17
C PRO A 23 -23.65 6.00 5.89
N VAL A 24 -23.53 6.63 4.72
CA VAL A 24 -23.78 5.98 3.42
C VAL A 24 -22.70 4.93 3.16
N VAL A 25 -21.45 5.24 3.47
CA VAL A 25 -20.32 4.32 3.33
C VAL A 25 -20.45 3.14 4.29
N ARG A 26 -20.83 3.39 5.56
CA ARG A 26 -21.10 2.31 6.52
C ARG A 26 -22.21 1.38 6.03
N GLN A 27 -23.32 1.95 5.56
CA GLN A 27 -24.45 1.17 5.07
C GLN A 27 -24.09 0.36 3.82
N ALA A 28 -23.35 0.95 2.89
CA ALA A 28 -22.84 0.26 1.70
C ALA A 28 -21.91 -0.89 2.08
N TYR A 29 -21.01 -0.68 3.05
CA TYR A 29 -20.13 -1.75 3.54
C TYR A 29 -20.91 -2.88 4.23
N SER A 30 -21.91 -2.56 5.05
CA SER A 30 -22.77 -3.58 5.66
C SER A 30 -23.58 -4.38 4.63
N ALA A 31 -23.96 -3.75 3.50
CA ALA A 31 -24.71 -4.40 2.44
C ALA A 31 -23.84 -5.34 1.57
N ASP A 32 -22.61 -4.94 1.23
CA ASP A 32 -21.66 -5.79 0.51
C ASP A 32 -20.20 -5.52 0.95
N PRO A 33 -19.69 -6.25 1.97
CA PRO A 33 -18.31 -6.09 2.43
C PRO A 33 -17.27 -6.47 1.36
N LEU A 34 -17.59 -7.40 0.46
CA LEU A 34 -16.62 -7.94 -0.50
C LEU A 34 -16.27 -6.93 -1.60
N LEU A 35 -17.19 -6.03 -1.94
CA LEU A 35 -16.94 -4.89 -2.83
C LEU A 35 -15.75 -4.04 -2.35
N PHE A 36 -15.68 -3.81 -1.04
CA PHE A 36 -14.64 -3.00 -0.42
C PHE A 36 -13.31 -3.76 -0.33
N VAL A 37 -13.36 -5.07 -0.06
CA VAL A 37 -12.18 -5.95 -0.05
C VAL A 37 -11.48 -5.94 -1.41
N LYS A 38 -12.25 -6.07 -2.50
CA LYS A 38 -11.72 -6.01 -3.88
C LYS A 38 -11.05 -4.66 -4.16
N THR A 39 -11.68 -3.59 -3.72
CA THR A 39 -11.17 -2.21 -3.89
C THR A 39 -9.85 -2.00 -3.14
N ILE A 40 -9.79 -2.43 -1.87
CA ILE A 40 -8.57 -2.38 -1.04
C ILE A 40 -7.45 -3.19 -1.71
N LYS A 41 -7.72 -4.42 -2.14
CA LYS A 41 -6.72 -5.28 -2.79
C LYS A 41 -6.12 -4.61 -4.03
N GLY A 42 -6.96 -3.99 -4.87
CA GLY A 42 -6.50 -3.22 -6.03
C GLY A 42 -5.64 -2.01 -5.65
N ARG A 43 -5.99 -1.30 -4.57
CA ARG A 43 -5.20 -0.16 -4.08
C ARG A 43 -3.83 -0.59 -3.56
N PHE A 44 -3.77 -1.66 -2.77
CA PHE A 44 -2.50 -2.21 -2.27
C PHE A 44 -1.60 -2.70 -3.39
N ALA A 45 -2.16 -3.34 -4.43
CA ALA A 45 -1.39 -3.74 -5.60
C ALA A 45 -0.73 -2.52 -6.28
N LYS A 46 -1.48 -1.44 -6.51
CA LYS A 46 -0.95 -0.19 -7.07
C LYS A 46 0.13 0.43 -6.19
N LEU A 47 -0.09 0.49 -4.87
CA LEU A 47 0.88 1.01 -3.90
C LEU A 47 2.18 0.19 -3.91
N LYS A 48 2.07 -1.14 -3.92
CA LYS A 48 3.21 -2.04 -4.00
C LYS A 48 4.02 -1.81 -5.27
N THR A 49 3.35 -1.64 -6.41
CA THR A 49 4.03 -1.30 -7.67
C THR A 49 4.78 0.02 -7.55
N LYS A 50 4.13 1.08 -7.04
CA LYS A 50 4.78 2.39 -6.88
C LYS A 50 5.98 2.33 -5.93
N TYR A 51 5.84 1.64 -4.81
CA TYR A 51 6.91 1.45 -3.83
C TYR A 51 8.11 0.71 -4.45
N ASN A 52 7.85 -0.37 -5.20
CA ASN A 52 8.91 -1.11 -5.86
C ASN A 52 9.61 -0.30 -6.96
N THR A 53 8.86 0.51 -7.73
CA THR A 53 9.44 1.43 -8.71
C THR A 53 10.35 2.44 -8.02
N PHE A 54 9.88 3.09 -6.97
CA PHE A 54 10.67 4.03 -6.18
C PHE A 54 11.95 3.38 -5.63
N ASN A 55 11.85 2.19 -5.04
CA ASN A 55 13.01 1.46 -4.54
C ASN A 55 14.00 1.08 -5.63
N LYS A 56 13.53 0.77 -6.85
CA LYS A 56 14.40 0.52 -8.00
C LYS A 56 15.14 1.79 -8.40
N GLU A 57 14.44 2.92 -8.52
CA GLU A 57 15.04 4.22 -8.83
C GLU A 57 16.08 4.62 -7.78
N LEU A 58 15.74 4.47 -6.49
CA LEU A 58 16.66 4.70 -5.38
C LEU A 58 17.88 3.76 -5.48
N GLY A 59 17.65 2.48 -5.76
CA GLY A 59 18.70 1.50 -5.99
C GLY A 59 19.63 1.90 -7.14
N TYR A 60 19.10 2.36 -8.27
CA TYR A 60 19.89 2.89 -9.38
C TYR A 60 20.68 4.15 -9.00
N SER A 61 20.11 5.03 -8.17
CA SER A 61 20.79 6.26 -7.72
C SER A 61 22.00 5.99 -6.80
N GLY A 62 22.06 4.82 -6.16
CA GLY A 62 23.20 4.35 -5.36
C GLY A 62 23.98 3.19 -5.97
N ALA A 63 23.54 2.63 -7.10
CA ALA A 63 24.21 1.50 -7.74
C ALA A 63 25.54 1.95 -8.36
N GLY A 64 26.64 1.47 -7.79
CA GLY A 64 27.99 1.74 -8.30
C GLY A 64 28.64 3.03 -7.78
N ILE A 65 28.04 3.68 -6.78
CA ILE A 65 28.59 4.90 -6.16
C ILE A 65 28.94 4.56 -4.71
N THR A 66 30.21 4.70 -4.31
CA THR A 66 30.57 4.52 -2.90
C THR A 66 30.01 5.66 -2.04
N VAL A 67 29.89 5.44 -0.73
CA VAL A 67 29.41 6.48 0.21
C VAL A 67 30.25 7.76 0.07
N GLU A 68 31.57 7.65 -0.14
CA GLU A 68 32.46 8.78 -0.39
C GLU A 68 32.07 9.56 -1.66
N GLN A 69 31.75 8.88 -2.75
CA GLN A 69 31.38 9.52 -4.01
C GLN A 69 30.00 10.20 -3.94
N MET A 70 29.09 9.70 -3.09
CA MET A 70 27.81 10.37 -2.80
C MET A 70 28.01 11.69 -2.03
N LEU A 71 28.94 11.72 -1.07
CA LEU A 71 29.21 12.91 -0.25
C LEU A 71 29.83 14.05 -1.09
N VAL A 72 30.73 13.72 -2.03
CA VAL A 72 31.36 14.70 -2.93
C VAL A 72 30.35 15.40 -3.87
N ARG A 73 29.29 14.71 -4.29
CA ARG A 73 28.26 15.27 -5.19
C ARG A 73 27.27 16.22 -4.51
N ARG A 74 27.18 16.22 -3.17
CA ARG A 74 26.29 17.11 -2.41
C ARG A 74 26.92 18.44 -2.01
N SER A 75 28.22 18.59 -2.20
CA SER A 75 29.01 19.78 -1.88
C SER A 75 29.26 20.71 -3.08
N GLN A 76 28.65 20.43 -4.23
CA GLN A 76 28.53 21.35 -5.38
C GLN A 76 27.10 21.83 -5.48
#